data_AF-A0A954F4W3-F1
#
_entry.id   AF-A0A954F4W3-F1
#
_cell.length_a   1.000
_cell.length_b   1.000
_cell.length_c   1.000
_cell.angle_alpha   90.00
_cell.angle_beta   90.00
_cell.angle_gamma   90.00
#
_symmetry.space_group_name_H-M   'P 1'
#
loop_
_entity.id
_entity.type
_entity.pdbx_description
1 polymer ?
#
loop_
_entity_poly.entity_id
_entity_poly.type
_entity_poly.pdbx_seq_one_letter_code
_entity_poly.pdbx_strand_id
1 'polypeptide(L)'
;MRTLLLSLFGSTILLACSSEPAPPAQDPSNETPPAQVLDAQRPLNFVAPLGWVEREPTQAMRAKEFVVGEAGENPLLVIVAHWPNGVGSLQDNLNRWKGQVGSDDPTLTEYTANGLLATVLDAEGTYQGMTGEAQEGSRLLAAYVESPAGRVDGVYTIKMSGSSEEVTPWVESFHEFIKGL
;
A
#
# COMPACT_ATOMS: atom_id res chain seq x y z
N MET A 1 82.54 -10.08 -51.59
CA MET A 1 83.10 -9.26 -52.69
C MET A 1 82.11 -9.33 -53.85
N ARG A 2 81.80 -8.16 -54.44
CA ARG A 2 80.89 -7.88 -55.58
C ARG A 2 79.41 -7.66 -55.26
N THR A 3 78.85 -6.78 -56.07
CA THR A 3 77.93 -5.68 -55.78
C THR A 3 76.94 -5.54 -56.94
N LEU A 4 75.84 -4.81 -56.70
CA LEU A 4 74.85 -4.21 -57.61
C LEU A 4 73.75 -5.13 -58.18
N LEU A 5 72.54 -4.69 -58.55
CA LEU A 5 71.59 -3.57 -58.32
C LEU A 5 70.67 -3.55 -59.57
N LEU A 6 69.34 -3.42 -59.43
CA LEU A 6 68.28 -2.86 -60.35
C LEU A 6 66.97 -3.67 -60.21
N SER A 7 65.81 -3.13 -59.77
CA SER A 7 64.85 -2.21 -60.46
C SER A 7 64.32 -2.79 -61.79
N LEU A 8 63.04 -2.78 -62.17
CA LEU A 8 61.76 -2.24 -61.66
C LEU A 8 60.60 -2.82 -62.53
N PHE A 9 59.34 -2.57 -62.14
CA PHE A 9 58.04 -2.73 -62.86
C PHE A 9 57.55 -4.17 -63.15
N GLY A 10 56.27 -4.53 -63.02
CA GLY A 10 55.04 -3.82 -62.69
C GLY A 10 53.86 -4.75 -63.02
N SER A 11 52.72 -4.66 -62.32
CA SER A 11 51.41 -4.86 -62.94
C SER A 11 50.29 -4.46 -61.99
N THR A 12 49.34 -3.76 -62.58
CA THR A 12 48.24 -3.00 -62.00
C THR A 12 47.12 -3.91 -61.50
N ILE A 13 46.70 -3.76 -60.24
CA ILE A 13 45.47 -4.37 -59.71
C ILE A 13 44.32 -3.38 -59.92
N LEU A 14 43.28 -3.81 -60.61
CA LEU A 14 42.02 -3.08 -60.79
C LEU A 14 41.29 -2.97 -59.45
N LEU A 15 41.14 -1.75 -58.94
CA LEU A 15 40.19 -1.39 -57.89
C LEU A 15 38.76 -1.46 -58.47
N ALA A 16 37.93 -2.32 -57.90
CA ALA A 16 36.48 -2.15 -57.92
C ALA A 16 36.05 -1.70 -56.53
N CYS A 17 35.83 -0.39 -56.37
CA CYS A 17 35.17 0.18 -55.19
C CYS A 17 33.66 0.01 -55.35
N SER A 18 33.03 -0.82 -54.52
CA SER A 18 31.60 -0.72 -54.26
C SER A 18 31.41 0.10 -52.99
N SER A 19 30.78 1.26 -53.13
CA SER A 19 30.39 2.15 -52.05
C SER A 19 29.14 1.60 -51.34
N GLU A 20 29.27 1.31 -50.04
CA GLU A 20 28.16 0.96 -49.15
C GLU A 20 27.39 2.25 -48.74
N PRO A 21 26.05 2.27 -48.70
CA PRO A 21 25.31 3.46 -48.33
C PRO A 21 25.44 3.72 -46.82
N ALA A 22 25.64 4.99 -46.46
CA ALA A 22 25.70 5.43 -45.06
C ALA A 22 24.34 5.24 -44.36
N PRO A 23 24.32 4.89 -43.06
CA PRO A 23 23.09 4.86 -42.27
C PRO A 23 22.48 6.27 -42.15
N PRO A 24 21.15 6.39 -42.02
CA PRO A 24 20.50 7.68 -41.94
C PRO A 24 20.92 8.44 -40.68
N ALA A 25 21.21 9.73 -40.84
CA ALA A 25 21.48 10.65 -39.75
C ALA A 25 20.26 10.77 -38.83
N GLN A 26 20.45 10.56 -37.52
CA GLN A 26 19.42 10.80 -36.51
C GLN A 26 19.34 12.29 -36.20
N ASP A 27 18.14 12.85 -36.34
CA ASP A 27 17.77 14.22 -35.95
C ASP A 27 17.83 14.35 -34.42
N PRO A 28 18.55 15.33 -33.83
CA PRO A 28 18.68 15.46 -32.38
C PRO A 28 17.45 16.08 -31.69
N SER A 29 16.31 16.22 -32.39
CA SER A 29 15.19 17.05 -31.92
C SER A 29 13.93 16.26 -31.55
N ASN A 30 14.05 15.11 -30.90
CA ASN A 30 12.89 14.43 -30.31
C ASN A 30 13.24 13.60 -29.06
N GLU A 31 13.91 14.21 -28.09
CA GLU A 31 13.88 13.71 -26.72
C GLU A 31 12.65 14.31 -26.03
N THR A 32 11.52 13.59 -26.09
CA THR A 32 10.49 13.72 -25.06
C THR A 32 11.20 13.48 -23.72
N PRO A 33 11.13 14.41 -22.74
CA PRO A 33 11.67 14.15 -21.42
C PRO A 33 11.13 12.80 -20.94
N PRO A 34 11.90 11.95 -20.25
CA PRO A 34 11.35 10.76 -19.65
C PRO A 34 10.10 11.20 -18.89
N ALA A 35 8.93 10.72 -19.31
CA ALA A 35 7.74 10.80 -18.49
C ALA A 35 8.21 10.32 -17.13
N GLN A 36 8.12 11.18 -16.11
CA GLN A 36 8.52 10.80 -14.78
C GLN A 36 7.76 9.52 -14.49
N VAL A 37 8.49 8.40 -14.44
CA VAL A 37 7.96 7.15 -13.96
C VAL A 37 7.41 7.55 -12.61
N LEU A 38 6.08 7.54 -12.45
CA LEU A 38 5.43 7.97 -11.23
C LEU A 38 6.08 7.13 -10.13
N ASP A 39 6.95 7.81 -9.40
CA ASP A 39 7.95 7.23 -8.54
C ASP A 39 7.23 6.47 -7.42
N ALA A 40 7.68 5.24 -7.15
CA ALA A 40 7.24 4.30 -6.12
C ALA A 40 5.95 4.66 -5.34
N GLN A 41 4.93 3.80 -5.49
CA GLN A 41 3.79 3.69 -4.58
C GLN A 41 4.27 3.83 -3.13
N ARG A 42 4.07 4.99 -2.51
CA ARG A 42 4.45 5.16 -1.11
C ARG A 42 3.40 4.45 -0.25
N PRO A 43 3.80 3.51 0.62
CA PRO A 43 2.89 3.04 1.65
C PRO A 43 2.38 4.23 2.45
N LEU A 44 1.11 4.19 2.87
CA LEU A 44 0.54 5.24 3.69
C LEU A 44 1.37 5.40 4.96
N ASN A 45 1.57 6.65 5.38
CA ASN A 45 2.26 6.93 6.62
C ASN A 45 1.24 6.86 7.76
N PHE A 46 1.51 6.03 8.75
CA PHE A 46 0.66 5.88 9.92
C PHE A 46 1.39 6.47 11.13
N VAL A 47 0.85 7.55 11.69
CA VAL A 47 1.39 8.15 12.91
C VAL A 47 0.54 7.69 14.08
N ALA A 48 1.16 6.95 15.01
CA ALA A 48 0.48 6.47 16.21
C ALA A 48 0.00 7.66 17.07
N PRO A 49 -1.27 7.70 17.49
CA PRO A 49 -1.75 8.62 18.52
C PRO A 49 -1.01 8.44 19.85
N LEU A 50 -1.13 9.42 20.73
CA LEU A 50 -0.57 9.32 22.08
C LEU A 50 -1.13 8.09 22.81
N GLY A 51 -0.24 7.33 23.46
CA GLY A 51 -0.60 6.13 24.22
C GLY A 51 -0.68 4.85 23.37
N TRP A 52 -0.54 4.95 22.06
CA TRP A 52 -0.44 3.77 21.18
C TRP A 52 1.04 3.39 21.04
N VAL A 53 1.34 2.10 21.19
CA VAL A 53 2.69 1.56 21.06
C VAL A 53 2.76 0.68 19.83
N GLU A 54 3.53 1.09 18.83
CA GLU A 54 3.77 0.27 17.64
C GLU A 54 4.55 -1.00 18.01
N ARG A 55 4.15 -2.13 17.42
CA ARG A 55 4.89 -3.38 17.49
C ARG A 55 5.06 -4.00 16.11
N GLU A 56 6.02 -4.90 16.00
CA GLU A 56 6.23 -5.66 14.76
C GLU A 56 4.96 -6.44 14.39
N PRO A 57 4.44 -6.29 13.16
CA PRO A 57 3.24 -6.99 12.73
C PRO A 57 3.46 -8.51 12.73
N THR A 58 2.48 -9.24 13.27
CA THR A 58 2.62 -10.69 13.47
C THR A 58 2.19 -11.53 12.26
N GLN A 59 1.67 -10.90 11.21
CA GLN A 59 1.11 -11.57 10.03
C GLN A 59 1.41 -10.79 8.74
N ALA A 60 1.64 -11.50 7.63
CA ALA A 60 2.11 -10.91 6.37
C ALA A 60 1.21 -9.82 5.75
N MET A 61 -0.09 -9.84 6.06
CA MET A 61 -1.05 -8.84 5.53
C MET A 61 -1.16 -7.58 6.39
N ARG A 62 -0.52 -7.55 7.58
CA ARG A 62 -0.58 -6.42 8.50
C ARG A 62 0.55 -5.44 8.18
N ALA A 63 0.17 -4.25 7.72
CA ALA A 63 1.10 -3.16 7.45
C ALA A 63 1.60 -2.50 8.75
N LYS A 64 0.71 -2.37 9.75
CA LYS A 64 1.02 -1.87 11.09
C LYS A 64 0.22 -2.59 12.15
N GLU A 65 0.77 -2.63 13.35
CA GLU A 65 0.13 -3.19 14.52
C GLU A 65 0.47 -2.33 15.74
N PHE A 66 -0.54 -1.86 16.45
CA PHE A 66 -0.38 -1.04 17.64
C PHE A 66 -1.03 -1.71 18.84
N VAL A 67 -0.36 -1.65 19.98
CA VAL A 67 -0.94 -1.97 21.29
C VAL A 67 -1.56 -0.70 21.85
N VAL A 68 -2.79 -0.80 22.32
CA VAL A 68 -3.49 0.25 23.06
C VAL A 68 -3.92 -0.29 24.42
N GLY A 69 -3.92 0.56 25.44
CA GLY A 69 -4.22 0.12 26.81
C GLY A 69 -3.04 -0.58 27.49
N GLU A 70 -3.36 -1.41 28.49
CA GLU A 70 -2.35 -2.09 29.29
C GLU A 70 -1.65 -3.20 28.49
N ALA A 71 -0.34 -3.30 28.67
CA ALA A 71 0.42 -4.41 28.16
C ALA A 71 0.12 -5.67 29.00
N GLY A 72 -0.13 -6.80 28.34
CA GLY A 72 -0.43 -8.07 28.99
C GLY A 72 -0.35 -9.24 28.01
N GLU A 73 -0.82 -10.42 28.41
CA GLU A 73 -0.82 -11.61 27.55
C GLU A 73 -1.76 -11.46 26.35
N ASN A 74 -2.86 -10.72 26.51
CA ASN A 74 -3.84 -10.44 25.46
C ASN A 74 -4.13 -8.93 25.39
N PRO A 75 -3.20 -8.12 24.85
CA PRO A 75 -3.40 -6.68 24.75
C PRO A 75 -4.48 -6.34 23.72
N LEU A 76 -5.16 -5.21 23.90
CA LEU A 76 -6.02 -4.65 22.86
C LEU A 76 -5.15 -4.13 21.71
N LEU A 77 -5.52 -4.50 20.49
CA LEU A 77 -4.74 -4.21 19.29
C LEU A 77 -5.50 -3.32 18.31
N VAL A 78 -4.75 -2.44 17.65
CA VAL A 78 -5.17 -1.81 16.40
C VAL A 78 -4.35 -2.40 15.27
N ILE A 79 -5.03 -3.00 14.31
CA ILE A 79 -4.41 -3.69 13.19
C ILE A 79 -4.72 -2.91 11.92
N VAL A 80 -3.67 -2.48 11.23
CA VAL A 80 -3.75 -1.90 9.87
C VAL A 80 -3.37 -3.00 8.89
N ALA A 81 -4.32 -3.44 8.07
CA ALA A 81 -4.08 -4.42 7.01
C ALA A 81 -4.16 -3.76 5.64
N HIS A 82 -3.22 -4.09 4.76
CA HIS A 82 -3.21 -3.62 3.37
C HIS A 82 -3.67 -4.74 2.44
N TRP A 83 -4.59 -4.44 1.53
CA TRP A 83 -5.17 -5.36 0.57
C TRP A 83 -4.89 -4.86 -0.85
N PRO A 84 -3.72 -5.16 -1.44
CA PRO A 84 -3.34 -4.63 -2.76
C PRO A 84 -4.33 -4.96 -3.88
N ASN A 85 -4.97 -6.13 -3.79
CA ASN A 85 -5.96 -6.61 -4.75
C ASN A 85 -7.41 -6.35 -4.30
N GLY A 86 -7.61 -5.56 -3.24
CA GLY A 86 -8.92 -5.36 -2.60
C GLY A 86 -9.33 -6.48 -1.65
N VAL A 87 -10.41 -6.25 -0.90
CA VAL A 87 -10.99 -7.20 0.07
C VAL A 87 -12.52 -7.17 0.05
N GLY A 88 -13.10 -7.16 -1.16
CA GLY A 88 -14.53 -6.91 -1.37
C GLY A 88 -14.87 -5.43 -1.36
N SER A 89 -16.14 -5.07 -1.59
CA SER A 89 -16.58 -3.67 -1.56
C SER A 89 -16.67 -3.11 -0.13
N LEU A 90 -16.77 -1.79 0.00
CA LEU A 90 -17.10 -1.14 1.28
C LEU A 90 -18.34 -1.79 1.91
N GLN A 91 -19.44 -1.94 1.15
CA GLN A 91 -20.69 -2.48 1.68
C GLN A 91 -20.54 -3.95 2.13
N ASP A 92 -19.78 -4.78 1.40
CA ASP A 92 -19.50 -6.16 1.81
C ASP A 92 -18.75 -6.20 3.14
N ASN A 93 -17.82 -5.26 3.34
CA ASN A 93 -17.05 -5.12 4.57
C ASN A 93 -17.93 -4.67 5.74
N LEU A 94 -18.75 -3.64 5.54
CA LEU A 94 -19.69 -3.15 6.56
C LEU A 94 -20.66 -4.25 7.00
N ASN A 95 -21.27 -4.98 6.04
CA ASN A 95 -22.17 -6.09 6.33
C ASN A 95 -21.48 -7.20 7.13
N ARG A 96 -20.24 -7.54 6.76
CA ARG A 96 -19.46 -8.56 7.45
C ARG A 96 -19.10 -8.13 8.87
N TRP A 97 -18.65 -6.89 9.07
CA TRP A 97 -18.29 -6.39 10.39
C TRP A 97 -19.51 -6.24 11.31
N LYS A 98 -20.63 -5.76 10.77
CA LYS A 98 -21.92 -5.76 11.47
C LYS A 98 -22.29 -7.18 11.92
N GLY A 99 -22.20 -8.16 11.02
CA GLY A 99 -22.46 -9.57 11.33
C GLY A 99 -21.50 -10.16 12.37
N GLN A 100 -20.23 -9.74 12.37
CA GLN A 100 -19.24 -10.18 13.35
C GLN A 100 -19.57 -9.77 14.78
N VAL A 101 -20.31 -8.68 14.99
CA VAL A 101 -20.73 -8.25 16.34
C VAL A 101 -22.23 -8.41 16.58
N GLY A 102 -22.98 -8.96 15.61
CA GLY A 102 -24.43 -9.07 15.70
C GLY A 102 -25.14 -7.74 15.96
N SER A 103 -24.55 -6.62 15.52
CA SER A 103 -25.06 -5.28 15.83
C SER A 103 -26.19 -4.91 14.87
N ASP A 104 -27.33 -4.46 15.38
CA ASP A 104 -28.44 -4.05 14.51
C ASP A 104 -28.27 -2.63 13.99
N ASP A 105 -27.64 -1.75 14.76
CA ASP A 105 -27.54 -0.31 14.50
C ASP A 105 -26.10 0.22 14.69
N PRO A 106 -25.16 -0.15 13.80
CA PRO A 106 -23.81 0.38 13.85
C PRO A 106 -23.80 1.87 13.49
N THR A 107 -22.97 2.65 14.15
CA THR A 107 -22.70 4.03 13.76
C THR A 107 -21.68 4.07 12.63
N LEU A 108 -21.94 4.88 11.61
CA LEU A 108 -21.00 5.13 10.51
C LEU A 108 -20.50 6.57 10.55
N THR A 109 -19.22 6.77 10.29
CA THR A 109 -18.62 8.12 10.16
C THR A 109 -17.63 8.14 9.01
N GLU A 110 -17.72 9.17 8.18
CA GLU A 110 -16.87 9.32 7.00
C GLU A 110 -15.82 10.42 7.21
N TYR A 111 -14.62 10.19 6.69
CA TYR A 111 -13.52 11.13 6.68
C TYR A 111 -12.90 11.24 5.31
N THR A 112 -12.38 12.42 5.01
CA THR A 112 -11.41 12.62 3.93
C THR A 112 -10.11 13.11 4.55
N ALA A 113 -9.07 12.28 4.53
CA ALA A 113 -7.77 12.56 5.14
C ALA A 113 -6.69 12.50 4.06
N ASN A 114 -6.05 13.64 3.81
CA ASN A 114 -5.07 13.79 2.72
C ASN A 114 -5.54 13.27 1.35
N GLY A 115 -6.84 13.31 1.04
CA GLY A 115 -7.40 12.77 -0.21
C GLY A 115 -7.66 11.26 -0.22
N LEU A 116 -7.53 10.57 0.92
CA LEU A 116 -8.05 9.23 1.15
C LEU A 116 -9.49 9.33 1.67
N LEU A 117 -10.36 8.44 1.22
CA LEU A 117 -11.72 8.31 1.76
C LEU A 117 -11.72 7.21 2.79
N ALA A 118 -12.21 7.49 3.99
CA ALA A 118 -12.31 6.50 5.06
C ALA A 118 -13.73 6.45 5.61
N THR A 119 -14.33 5.27 5.64
CA THR A 119 -15.59 5.02 6.33
C THR A 119 -15.30 4.18 7.57
N VAL A 120 -15.63 4.73 8.73
CA VAL A 120 -15.50 4.09 10.04
C VAL A 120 -16.86 3.52 10.45
N LEU A 121 -16.87 2.25 10.82
CA LEU A 121 -17.94 1.57 11.51
C LEU A 121 -17.59 1.45 12.99
N ASP A 122 -18.55 1.81 13.84
CA ASP A 122 -18.52 1.61 15.29
C ASP A 122 -19.76 0.79 15.68
N ALA A 123 -19.52 -0.40 16.20
CA ALA A 123 -20.59 -1.35 16.47
C ALA A 123 -20.35 -2.10 17.77
N GLU A 124 -21.39 -2.17 18.60
CA GLU A 124 -21.41 -2.95 19.83
C GLU A 124 -22.38 -4.13 19.70
N GLY A 125 -22.09 -5.22 20.42
CA GLY A 125 -22.95 -6.40 20.49
C GLY A 125 -22.21 -7.64 20.97
N THR A 126 -22.56 -8.79 20.39
CA THR A 126 -21.93 -10.08 20.68
C THR A 126 -20.97 -10.44 19.56
N TYR A 127 -19.67 -10.41 19.85
CA TYR A 127 -18.67 -10.77 18.85
C TYR A 127 -18.70 -12.28 18.55
N GLN A 128 -19.01 -12.61 17.31
CA GLN A 128 -18.98 -13.94 16.71
C GLN A 128 -17.98 -13.91 15.55
N GLY A 129 -16.69 -13.97 15.90
CA GLY A 129 -15.60 -14.07 14.94
C GLY A 129 -15.58 -15.40 14.18
N MET A 130 -14.64 -15.55 13.26
CA MET A 130 -14.54 -16.77 12.43
C MET A 130 -14.10 -18.01 13.20
N THR A 131 -13.42 -17.84 14.34
CA THR A 131 -12.86 -18.93 15.15
C THR A 131 -12.88 -18.52 16.62
N GLY A 132 -13.93 -18.85 17.35
CA GLY A 132 -14.02 -18.53 18.77
C GLY A 132 -15.42 -18.71 19.34
N GLU A 133 -15.49 -18.69 20.66
CA GLU A 133 -16.74 -18.57 21.38
C GLU A 133 -17.31 -17.15 21.22
N ALA A 134 -18.63 -17.04 21.28
CA ALA A 134 -19.30 -15.76 21.24
C ALA A 134 -18.92 -14.91 22.47
N GLN A 135 -18.58 -13.64 22.26
CA GLN A 135 -18.20 -12.71 23.33
C GLN A 135 -19.23 -11.61 23.45
N GLU A 136 -20.08 -11.66 24.47
CA GLU A 136 -21.04 -10.60 24.77
C GLU A 136 -20.33 -9.32 25.21
N GLY A 137 -21.00 -8.16 25.03
CA GLY A 137 -20.44 -6.87 25.45
C GLY A 137 -19.15 -6.51 24.72
N SER A 138 -19.07 -6.87 23.44
CA SER A 138 -17.94 -6.55 22.57
C SER A 138 -18.21 -5.30 21.74
N ARG A 139 -17.12 -4.60 21.39
CA ARG A 139 -17.15 -3.46 20.46
C ARG A 139 -16.14 -3.66 19.34
N LEU A 140 -16.52 -3.24 18.15
CA LEU A 140 -15.68 -3.23 16.96
C LEU A 140 -15.65 -1.83 16.35
N LEU A 141 -14.47 -1.23 16.33
CA LEU A 141 -14.15 -0.10 15.46
C LEU A 141 -13.46 -0.64 14.21
N ALA A 142 -13.97 -0.30 13.03
CA ALA A 142 -13.40 -0.75 11.77
C ALA A 142 -13.48 0.35 10.70
N ALA A 143 -12.33 0.74 10.14
CA ALA A 143 -12.26 1.66 9.02
C ALA A 143 -11.97 0.91 7.72
N TYR A 144 -12.66 1.29 6.65
CA TYR A 144 -12.33 0.93 5.28
C TYR A 144 -11.78 2.18 4.59
N VAL A 145 -10.53 2.13 4.14
CA VAL A 145 -9.81 3.28 3.60
C VAL A 145 -9.48 3.03 2.13
N GLU A 146 -10.01 3.91 1.29
CA GLU A 146 -9.83 3.91 -0.15
C GLU A 146 -8.89 5.04 -0.56
N SER A 147 -7.97 4.73 -1.47
CA SER A 147 -7.17 5.73 -2.17
C SER A 147 -7.74 5.96 -3.57
N PRO A 148 -7.74 7.21 -4.08
CA PRO A 148 -7.96 7.45 -5.49
C PRO A 148 -7.01 6.61 -6.34
N ALA A 149 -7.50 6.16 -7.49
CA ALA A 149 -6.75 5.33 -8.42
C ALA A 149 -5.39 5.97 -8.77
N GLY A 150 -4.32 5.18 -8.67
CA GLY A 150 -2.97 5.59 -9.02
C GLY A 150 -2.15 6.25 -7.90
N ARG A 151 -2.71 6.45 -6.69
CA ARG A 151 -1.96 6.96 -5.53
C ARG A 151 -1.46 5.84 -4.61
N VAL A 152 -2.33 4.90 -4.25
CA VAL A 152 -1.98 3.67 -3.53
C VAL A 152 -2.82 2.54 -4.11
N ASP A 153 -2.22 1.37 -4.31
CA ASP A 153 -2.94 0.20 -4.79
C ASP A 153 -3.84 -0.38 -3.70
N GLY A 154 -5.03 -0.84 -4.10
CA GLY A 154 -5.94 -1.54 -3.23
C GLY A 154 -6.53 -0.68 -2.11
N VAL A 155 -6.80 -1.31 -0.96
CA VAL A 155 -7.47 -0.67 0.18
C VAL A 155 -6.80 -1.03 1.49
N TYR A 156 -7.00 -0.21 2.52
CA TYR A 156 -6.62 -0.54 3.88
C TYR A 156 -7.86 -0.82 4.72
N THR A 157 -7.76 -1.80 5.61
CA THR A 157 -8.71 -1.97 6.70
C THR A 157 -8.00 -1.75 8.02
N ILE A 158 -8.57 -0.92 8.89
CA ILE A 158 -8.00 -0.62 10.21
C ILE A 158 -9.02 -1.09 11.24
N LYS A 159 -8.65 -1.99 12.15
CA LYS A 159 -9.60 -2.58 13.11
C LYS A 159 -9.07 -2.53 14.53
N MET A 160 -9.98 -2.25 15.47
CA MET A 160 -9.81 -2.41 16.91
C MET A 160 -11.03 -3.16 17.45
N SER A 161 -10.81 -4.27 18.15
CA SER A 161 -11.90 -5.09 18.70
C SER A 161 -11.52 -5.68 20.05
N GLY A 162 -12.44 -5.63 21.01
CA GLY A 162 -12.31 -6.15 22.36
C GLY A 162 -13.63 -6.00 23.11
N SER A 163 -13.61 -6.09 24.43
CA SER A 163 -14.79 -5.73 25.22
C SER A 163 -15.14 -4.25 25.03
N SER A 164 -16.41 -3.88 25.14
CA SER A 164 -16.85 -2.49 25.04
C SER A 164 -16.17 -1.61 26.08
N GLU A 165 -15.91 -2.14 27.28
CA GLU A 165 -15.20 -1.43 28.34
C GLU A 165 -13.75 -1.11 27.95
N GLU A 166 -13.03 -2.05 27.34
CA GLU A 166 -11.65 -1.85 26.90
C GLU A 166 -11.55 -0.91 25.70
N VAL A 167 -12.51 -0.96 24.77
CA VAL A 167 -12.47 -0.16 23.53
C VAL A 167 -12.93 1.28 23.74
N THR A 168 -13.92 1.51 24.61
CA THR A 168 -14.56 2.83 24.80
C THR A 168 -13.56 3.98 25.04
N PRO A 169 -12.53 3.84 25.90
CA PRO A 169 -11.57 4.92 26.13
C PRO A 169 -10.75 5.33 24.90
N TRP A 170 -10.68 4.46 23.87
CA TRP A 170 -9.84 4.68 22.69
C TRP A 170 -10.60 5.17 21.46
N VAL A 171 -11.93 5.23 21.51
CA VAL A 171 -12.79 5.60 20.38
C VAL A 171 -12.36 6.94 19.77
N GLU A 172 -12.22 7.98 20.58
CA GLU A 172 -11.80 9.29 20.09
C GLU A 172 -10.41 9.25 19.43
N SER A 173 -9.44 8.60 20.07
CA SER A 173 -8.09 8.46 19.52
C SER A 173 -8.04 7.65 18.22
N PHE A 174 -8.96 6.69 18.04
CA PHE A 174 -9.12 5.95 16.80
C PHE A 174 -9.61 6.86 15.69
N HIS A 175 -10.61 7.71 15.96
CA HIS A 175 -11.06 8.70 14.98
C HIS A 175 -9.97 9.71 14.62
N GLU A 176 -9.17 10.17 15.59
CA GLU A 176 -8.01 11.03 15.32
C GLU A 176 -6.95 10.33 14.46
N PHE A 177 -6.70 9.03 14.69
CA PHE A 177 -5.83 8.23 13.83
C PHE A 177 -6.31 8.21 12.38
N ILE A 178 -7.62 8.01 12.16
CA ILE A 178 -8.20 8.01 10.80
C ILE A 178 -8.14 9.40 10.15
N LYS A 179 -8.33 10.48 10.91
CA LYS A 179 -8.21 11.86 10.40
C LYS A 179 -6.76 12.22 10.02
N GLY A 180 -5.78 11.56 10.64
CA GLY A 180 -4.34 11.80 10.44
C GLY A 180 -3.70 11.04 9.27
N LEU A 181 -4.46 10.19 8.56
CA LEU A 181 -3.99 9.44 7.39
C LEU A 181 -3.55 10.34 6.22
#